data_AF-A0A2G9N776-F1
#
_entry.id   AF-A0A2G9N776-F1
#
_cell.length_a   1.000
_cell.length_b   1.000
_cell.length_c   1.000
_cell.angle_alpha   90.00
_cell.angle_beta   90.00
_cell.angle_gamma   90.00
#
_symmetry.space_group_name_H-M   'P 1'
#
loop_
_entity.id
_entity.type
_entity.pdbx_description
1 polymer ?
#
loop_
_entity_poly.entity_id
_entity_poly.type
_entity_poly.pdbx_seq_one_letter_code
_entity_poly.pdbx_strand_id
1 'polypeptide(L)'
;MRGVYIFFAGSIILGLIASLLAFYAKKKAIDENKEFLKFYSAGVLITCIGFSLHTAGDLVETLYDSVRTGMIMESIAHVILFASFLIFVVSAKRILKSSKQFWFR
;
A
#
# COMPACT_ATOMS: atom_id res chain seq x y z
N MET A 1 25.26 -5.65 -2.86
CA MET A 1 24.94 -4.51 -3.76
C MET A 1 23.86 -4.86 -4.79
N ARG A 2 24.07 -5.74 -5.78
CA ARG A 2 23.08 -5.99 -6.86
C ARG A 2 21.67 -6.38 -6.41
N GLY A 3 21.53 -7.16 -5.32
CA GLY A 3 20.23 -7.61 -4.83
C GLY A 3 19.29 -6.48 -4.38
N VAL A 4 19.82 -5.46 -3.70
CA VAL A 4 19.01 -4.36 -3.13
C VAL A 4 18.36 -3.50 -4.23
N TYR A 5 19.06 -3.26 -5.35
CA TYR A 5 18.48 -2.57 -6.51
C TYR A 5 17.36 -3.36 -7.16
N ILE A 6 17.49 -4.69 -7.23
CA ILE A 6 16.45 -5.55 -7.79
C ILE A 6 15.20 -5.52 -6.90
N PHE A 7 15.38 -5.55 -5.57
CA PHE A 7 14.26 -5.43 -4.63
C PHE A 7 13.58 -4.06 -4.72
N PHE A 8 14.33 -2.96 -4.83
CA PHE A 8 13.78 -1.63 -4.98
C PHE A 8 13.06 -1.43 -6.34
N ALA A 9 13.66 -1.86 -7.44
CA ALA A 9 13.00 -1.80 -8.75
C ALA A 9 11.73 -2.69 -8.77
N GLY A 10 11.82 -3.88 -8.16
CA GLY A 10 10.70 -4.79 -7.99
C GLY A 10 9.56 -4.20 -7.17
N SER A 11 9.87 -3.49 -6.08
CA SER A 11 8.86 -2.86 -5.22
C SER A 11 8.08 -1.76 -5.97
N ILE A 12 8.77 -0.96 -6.78
CA ILE A 12 8.13 0.05 -7.64
C ILE A 12 7.22 -0.61 -8.68
N ILE A 13 7.73 -1.61 -9.42
CA ILE A 13 6.97 -2.28 -10.49
C ILE A 13 5.72 -2.96 -9.92
N LEU A 14 5.89 -3.75 -8.85
CA LEU A 14 4.77 -4.41 -8.18
C LEU A 14 3.79 -3.40 -7.59
N GLY A 15 4.29 -2.29 -7.03
CA GLY A 15 3.46 -1.22 -6.49
C GLY A 15 2.60 -0.53 -7.55
N LEU A 16 3.17 -0.27 -8.73
CA LEU A 16 2.43 0.26 -9.88
C LEU A 16 1.36 -0.71 -10.36
N ILE A 17 1.69 -2.00 -10.52
CA ILE A 17 0.74 -3.03 -10.94
C ILE A 17 -0.41 -3.15 -9.93
N ALA A 18 -0.08 -3.23 -8.63
CA ALA A 18 -1.07 -3.35 -7.56
C ALA A 18 -2.01 -2.13 -7.51
N SER A 19 -1.45 -0.92 -7.65
CA SER A 19 -2.24 0.32 -7.70
C SER A 19 -3.17 0.34 -8.90
N LEU A 20 -2.68 0.00 -10.10
CA LEU A 20 -3.48 -0.07 -11.33
C LEU A 20 -4.62 -1.09 -11.20
N LEU A 21 -4.35 -2.27 -10.67
CA LEU A 21 -5.37 -3.30 -10.42
C LEU A 21 -6.42 -2.82 -9.42
N ALA A 22 -6.02 -2.12 -8.34
CA ALA A 22 -6.95 -1.57 -7.37
C ALA A 22 -7.89 -0.51 -8.01
N PHE A 23 -7.33 0.40 -8.82
CA PHE A 23 -8.13 1.37 -9.57
C PHE A 23 -9.04 0.71 -10.61
N TYR A 24 -8.60 -0.37 -11.25
CA TYR A 24 -9.42 -1.13 -12.19
C TYR A 24 -10.57 -1.86 -11.50
N ALA A 25 -10.32 -2.48 -10.33
CA ALA A 25 -11.35 -3.13 -9.52
C ALA A 25 -12.46 -2.15 -9.12
N LYS A 26 -12.12 -0.91 -8.79
CA LYS A 26 -13.10 0.16 -8.55
C LYS A 26 -14.04 0.38 -9.74
N LYS A 27 -13.55 0.32 -10.99
CA LYS A 27 -14.38 0.53 -12.18
C LYS A 27 -15.42 -0.58 -12.40
N LYS A 28 -15.11 -1.81 -11.96
CA LYS A 28 -16.00 -2.97 -12.11
C LYS A 28 -16.93 -3.20 -10.92
N ALA A 29 -16.89 -2.32 -9.92
CA ALA A 29 -17.65 -2.53 -8.69
C ALA A 29 -19.10 -2.04 -8.79
N ILE A 30 -19.98 -2.74 -8.08
CA ILE A 30 -21.36 -2.36 -7.82
C ILE A 30 -21.39 -0.97 -7.17
N ASP A 31 -22.32 -0.11 -7.58
CA ASP A 31 -22.36 1.31 -7.19
C ASP A 31 -22.28 1.55 -5.68
N GLU A 32 -22.95 0.73 -4.86
CA GLU A 32 -22.94 0.89 -3.39
C GLU A 32 -21.56 0.63 -2.75
N ASN A 33 -20.68 -0.13 -3.42
CA ASN A 33 -19.35 -0.45 -2.91
C ASN A 33 -18.24 0.46 -3.48
N LYS A 34 -18.55 1.32 -4.46
CA LYS A 34 -17.55 2.17 -5.15
C LYS A 34 -16.83 3.11 -4.20
N GLU A 35 -17.52 3.65 -3.19
CA GLU A 35 -16.92 4.57 -2.22
C GLU A 35 -15.94 3.84 -1.29
N PHE A 36 -16.28 2.64 -0.81
CA PHE A 36 -15.40 1.83 0.04
C PHE A 36 -14.18 1.30 -0.72
N LEU A 37 -14.36 0.95 -2.00
CA LEU A 37 -13.27 0.57 -2.90
C LEU A 37 -12.35 1.75 -3.23
N LYS A 38 -12.83 3.00 -3.17
CA LYS A 38 -11.98 4.18 -3.28
C LYS A 38 -11.01 4.26 -2.09
N PHE A 39 -11.50 4.05 -0.87
CA PHE A 39 -10.65 3.98 0.33
C PHE A 39 -9.68 2.80 0.27
N TYR A 40 -10.14 1.64 -0.19
CA TYR A 40 -9.27 0.48 -0.38
C TYR A 40 -8.14 0.77 -1.38
N SER A 41 -8.47 1.36 -2.54
CA SER A 41 -7.47 1.73 -3.56
C SER A 41 -6.46 2.76 -3.04
N ALA A 42 -6.93 3.72 -2.24
CA ALA A 42 -6.04 4.67 -1.56
C ALA A 42 -5.11 3.97 -0.56
N GLY A 43 -5.62 3.00 0.21
CA GLY A 43 -4.81 2.15 1.08
C GLY A 43 -3.74 1.38 0.31
N VAL A 44 -4.09 0.77 -0.84
CA VAL A 44 -3.12 0.09 -1.71
C VAL A 44 -2.01 1.05 -2.14
N LEU A 45 -2.36 2.23 -2.64
CA LEU A 45 -1.38 3.24 -3.05
C LEU A 45 -0.43 3.64 -1.91
N ILE A 46 -0.98 3.94 -0.72
CA ILE A 46 -0.19 4.33 0.46
C ILE A 46 0.73 3.18 0.90
N THR A 47 0.25 1.94 0.82
CA THR A 47 1.07 0.74 1.10
C THR A 47 2.25 0.65 0.16
N CYS A 48 2.01 0.84 -1.14
CA CYS A 48 3.07 0.79 -2.16
C CYS A 48 4.12 1.89 -1.94
N ILE A 49 3.68 3.09 -1.54
CA ILE A 49 4.59 4.19 -1.15
C ILE A 49 5.42 3.80 0.08
N GLY A 50 4.78 3.31 1.14
CA GLY A 50 5.46 2.87 2.35
C GLY A 50 6.50 1.78 2.07
N PHE A 51 6.14 0.76 1.29
CA PHE A 51 7.05 -0.33 0.94
C PHE A 51 8.20 0.13 0.01
N SER A 52 7.93 1.06 -0.91
CA SER A 52 8.97 1.67 -1.74
C SER A 52 9.93 2.52 -0.90
N LEU A 53 9.43 3.25 0.10
CA LEU A 53 10.25 4.04 1.00
C LEU A 53 11.08 3.15 1.94
N HIS A 54 10.52 2.03 2.40
CA HIS A 54 11.23 1.01 3.17
C HIS A 54 12.43 0.48 2.38
N THR A 55 12.18 -0.03 1.17
CA THR A 55 13.24 -0.53 0.28
C THR A 55 14.22 0.55 -0.20
N ALA A 56 13.79 1.82 -0.26
CA ALA A 56 14.69 2.95 -0.48
C ALA A 56 15.63 3.20 0.71
N GLY A 57 15.15 2.99 1.95
CA GLY A 57 15.97 3.07 3.16
C GLY A 57 17.12 2.06 3.12
N ASP A 58 16.81 0.80 2.81
CA ASP A 58 17.81 -0.27 2.62
C ASP A 58 18.85 0.10 1.55
N LEU A 59 18.37 0.72 0.46
CA LEU A 59 19.22 1.16 -0.64
C LEU A 59 20.18 2.28 -0.22
N VAL A 60 19.69 3.27 0.55
CA VAL A 60 20.49 4.39 1.06
C VAL A 60 21.55 3.91 2.03
N GLU A 61 21.19 3.02 2.95
CA GLU A 61 22.14 2.40 3.88
C GLU A 61 23.25 1.66 3.12
N THR A 62 22.88 0.86 2.12
CA THR A 62 23.84 0.09 1.33
C THR A 62 24.76 0.95 0.45
N LEU A 63 24.25 2.06 -0.09
CA LEU A 63 24.99 2.91 -1.05
C LEU A 63 25.91 3.93 -0.39
N TYR A 64 25.46 4.49 0.72
CA TYR A 64 26.10 5.66 1.34
C TYR A 64 26.67 5.35 2.72
N ASP A 65 26.58 4.09 3.19
CA ASP A 65 26.98 3.64 4.53
C ASP A 65 26.34 4.49 5.65
N SER A 66 25.18 5.08 5.35
CA SER A 66 24.47 6.00 6.25
C SER A 66 23.36 5.27 6.98
N VAL A 67 23.76 4.42 7.92
CA VAL A 67 22.85 3.62 8.78
C VAL A 67 21.81 4.51 9.46
N ARG A 68 22.21 5.71 9.92
CA ARG A 68 21.28 6.66 10.56
C ARG A 68 20.18 7.12 9.61
N THR A 69 20.51 7.45 8.36
CA THR A 69 19.51 7.91 7.38
C THR A 69 18.61 6.76 6.94
N GLY A 70 19.17 5.56 6.72
CA GLY A 70 18.43 4.34 6.40
C GLY A 70 17.36 4.02 7.45
N MET A 71 17.75 3.96 8.73
CA MET A 71 16.83 3.69 9.85
C MET A 71 15.71 4.74 10.00
N ILE A 72 15.99 6.02 9.71
CA ILE A 72 14.96 7.07 9.74
C ILE A 72 13.94 6.86 8.62
N MET A 73 14.41 6.59 7.40
CA MET A 73 13.53 6.32 6.25
C MET A 73 12.68 5.07 6.50
N GLU A 74 13.28 4.01 7.02
CA GLU A 74 12.60 2.78 7.43
C GLU A 74 11.52 3.06 8.48
N SER A 75 11.82 3.85 9.50
CA SER A 75 10.84 4.23 10.53
C SER A 75 9.65 5.00 9.96
N ILE A 76 9.92 5.97 9.05
CA ILE A 76 8.86 6.72 8.36
C ILE A 76 8.00 5.79 7.51
N ALA A 77 8.63 4.84 6.80
CA ALA A 77 7.93 3.84 6.00
C ALA A 77 6.95 3.02 6.85
N HIS A 78 7.36 2.58 8.04
CA HIS A 78 6.49 1.83 8.95
C HIS A 78 5.29 2.66 9.45
N VAL A 79 5.47 3.95 9.72
CA VAL A 79 4.37 4.86 10.08
C VAL A 79 3.35 4.97 8.93
N ILE A 80 3.83 5.09 7.69
CA ILE A 80 2.99 5.13 6.48
C ILE A 80 2.24 3.80 6.30
N LEU A 81 2.92 2.66 6.48
CA LEU A 81 2.32 1.34 6.40
C LEU A 81 1.25 1.12 7.48
N PHE A 82 1.50 1.60 8.70
CA PHE A 82 0.51 1.56 9.79
C PHE A 82 -0.74 2.41 9.45
N ALA A 83 -0.56 3.62 8.93
CA ALA A 83 -1.67 4.45 8.48
C ALA A 83 -2.49 3.77 7.38
N SER A 84 -1.82 3.11 6.44
CA SER A 84 -2.48 2.30 5.41
C SER A 84 -3.29 1.14 6.00
N PHE A 85 -2.74 0.44 6.98
CA PHE A 85 -3.42 -0.65 7.67
C PHE A 85 -4.73 -0.19 8.31
N LEU A 86 -4.74 0.99 8.94
CA LEU A 86 -5.97 1.57 9.49
C LEU A 86 -7.03 1.82 8.40
N ILE A 87 -6.61 2.31 7.23
CA ILE A 87 -7.51 2.50 6.08
C ILE A 87 -8.11 1.17 5.63
N PHE A 88 -7.30 0.10 5.54
CA PHE A 88 -7.79 -1.22 5.18
C PHE A 88 -8.77 -1.79 6.20
N VAL A 89 -8.50 -1.66 7.49
CA VAL A 89 -9.41 -2.11 8.55
C VAL A 89 -10.75 -1.39 8.46
N VAL A 90 -10.75 -0.07 8.26
CA VAL A 90 -11.97 0.73 8.12
C VAL A 90 -12.73 0.33 6.85
N SER A 91 -12.04 0.18 5.72
CA SER A 91 -12.66 -0.23 4.46
C SER A 91 -13.27 -1.64 4.55
N ALA A 92 -12.54 -2.61 5.11
CA ALA A 92 -13.01 -3.99 5.29
C ALA A 92 -14.25 -4.06 6.20
N LYS A 93 -14.26 -3.34 7.33
CA LYS A 93 -15.44 -3.26 8.21
C LYS A 93 -16.67 -2.71 7.47
N ARG A 94 -16.49 -1.69 6.61
CA ARG A 94 -17.58 -1.09 5.84
C ARG A 94 -18.09 -2.03 4.74
N ILE A 95 -17.18 -2.70 4.02
CA ILE A 95 -17.54 -3.70 2.99
C ILE A 95 -18.33 -4.85 3.62
N LEU A 96 -17.91 -5.36 4.79
CA LEU A 96 -18.65 -6.41 5.52
C LEU A 96 -20.05 -5.95 5.93
N LYS A 97 -20.20 -4.70 6.41
CA LYS A 97 -21.51 -4.15 6.79
C LYS A 97 -22.43 -4.03 5.59
N SER A 98 -21.92 -3.52 4.46
CA SER A 98 -22.65 -3.43 3.19
C SER A 98 -23.09 -4.81 2.72
N SER A 99 -22.16 -5.78 2.68
CA SER A 99 -22.44 -7.14 2.21
C SER A 99 -23.51 -7.85 3.05
N LYS A 100 -23.50 -7.67 4.37
CA LYS A 100 -24.56 -8.22 5.25
C LYS A 100 -25.95 -7.63 4.97
N GLN A 101 -26.06 -6.35 4.59
CA GLN A 101 -27.36 -5.75 4.26
C GLN A 101 -27.95 -6.32 2.96
N PHE A 102 -27.11 -6.76 2.02
CA PHE A 102 -27.56 -7.34 0.76
C PHE A 102 -27.80 -8.85 0.82
N TRP A 103 -27.17 -9.57 1.75
CA TRP A 103 -27.33 -11.03 1.84
C TRP A 103 -28.68 -11.47 2.43
N PHE A 104 -29.43 -10.54 3.03
CA PHE A 104 -30.76 -10.78 3.60
C PHE A 104 -31.90 -10.11 2.80
N ARG A 105 -31.66 -9.78 1.53
CA ARG A 105 -32.70 -9.42 0.55
C ARG A 105 -32.68 -10.42 -0.59
#